data_AF-A0A352J4H0-F1
#
_entry.id   AF-A0A352J4H0-F1
#
_cell.length_a   1.000
_cell.length_b   1.000
_cell.length_c   1.000
_cell.angle_alpha   90.00
_cell.angle_beta   90.00
_cell.angle_gamma   90.00
#
_symmetry.space_group_name_H-M   'P 1'
#
loop_
_entity.id
_entity.type
_entity.pdbx_description
1 polymer ?
#
loop_
_entity_poly.entity_id
_entity_poly.type
_entity_poly.pdbx_seq_one_letter_code
_entity_poly.pdbx_strand_id
1 'polypeptide(L)'
;GFLADVNFSDLKETLHEIFTGEYEIEERSLLEIAVDEPNRALNEVAILKQDTASMLTIHTYINNDFLTSYQADGLVVATPTGSTAYSLSVGGPILVPSSPSFVLSPIAPHNLTSRPLIVQDDAKIKLRIESRSNSFLVSLDGQSQVCHVRTEIEVKKADYMLKVVKRKGHTFYETLRDKLMWGVDVRRK
;
A
#
# COMPACT_ATOMS: atom_id res chain seq x y z
N GLY A 1 -12.19 10.41 -2.02
CA GLY A 1 -10.82 9.89 -1.80
C GLY A 1 -10.44 9.06 -3.01
N PHE A 2 -9.42 8.19 -2.94
CA PHE A 2 -9.17 7.21 -4.02
C PHE A 2 -10.09 5.98 -3.92
N LEU A 3 -10.64 5.70 -2.74
CA LEU A 3 -11.61 4.61 -2.49
C LEU A 3 -13.07 5.07 -2.45
N ALA A 4 -13.31 6.32 -2.05
CA ALA A 4 -14.65 6.92 -2.09
C ALA A 4 -14.79 7.76 -3.36
N ASP A 5 -15.52 7.22 -4.33
CA ASP A 5 -15.75 7.76 -5.68
C ASP A 5 -17.03 8.62 -5.79
N VAL A 6 -17.55 9.07 -4.64
CA VAL A 6 -18.84 9.77 -4.56
C VAL A 6 -18.65 11.05 -3.76
N ASN A 7 -18.93 12.19 -4.39
CA ASN A 7 -19.07 13.43 -3.64
C ASN A 7 -20.45 13.46 -2.99
N PHE A 8 -20.56 14.14 -1.85
CA PHE A 8 -21.82 14.23 -1.12
C PHE A 8 -22.95 14.86 -1.97
N SER A 9 -22.60 15.78 -2.88
CA SER A 9 -23.53 16.38 -3.85
C SER A 9 -24.22 15.35 -4.76
N ASP A 10 -23.53 14.26 -5.07
CA ASP A 10 -23.94 13.30 -6.11
C ASP A 10 -24.57 12.04 -5.49
N LEU A 11 -24.77 12.04 -4.17
CA LEU A 11 -25.22 10.88 -3.40
C LEU A 11 -26.57 10.33 -3.89
N LYS A 12 -27.55 11.21 -4.17
CA LYS A 12 -28.88 10.78 -4.62
C LYS A 12 -28.83 10.07 -5.98
N GLU A 13 -28.08 10.64 -6.91
CA GLU A 13 -27.91 10.09 -8.25
C GLU A 13 -27.15 8.77 -8.20
N THR A 14 -26.07 8.72 -7.42
CA THR A 14 -25.29 7.50 -7.20
C THR A 14 -26.15 6.37 -6.62
N LEU A 15 -27.00 6.67 -5.62
CA LEU A 15 -27.89 5.66 -5.06
C LEU A 15 -28.90 5.17 -6.10
N HIS A 16 -29.44 6.07 -6.94
CA HIS A 16 -30.34 5.69 -8.02
C HIS A 16 -29.66 4.72 -8.99
N GLU A 17 -28.45 5.02 -9.45
CA GLU A 17 -27.64 4.15 -10.32
C GLU A 17 -27.38 2.78 -9.69
N ILE A 18 -27.05 2.74 -8.40
CA ILE A 18 -26.85 1.47 -7.70
C ILE A 18 -28.13 0.63 -7.71
N PHE A 19 -29.30 1.24 -7.42
CA PHE A 19 -30.57 0.53 -7.41
C PHE A 19 -31.07 0.11 -8.79
N THR A 20 -30.69 0.82 -9.86
CA THR A 20 -31.01 0.46 -11.24
C THR A 20 -30.00 -0.48 -11.89
N GLY A 21 -28.89 -0.80 -11.21
CA GLY A 21 -27.83 -1.67 -11.74
C GLY A 21 -26.84 -0.96 -12.67
N GLU A 22 -26.85 0.37 -12.68
CA GLU A 22 -25.97 1.23 -13.50
C GLU A 22 -24.62 1.48 -12.81
N TYR A 23 -23.95 0.40 -12.40
CA TYR A 23 -22.62 0.45 -11.76
C TYR A 23 -21.68 -0.62 -12.33
N GLU A 24 -20.40 -0.48 -12.00
CA GLU A 24 -19.37 -1.47 -12.30
C GLU A 24 -18.81 -2.05 -10.99
N ILE A 25 -18.34 -3.30 -11.04
CA ILE A 25 -17.62 -3.92 -9.94
C ILE A 25 -16.15 -4.01 -10.32
N GLU A 26 -15.30 -3.42 -9.50
CA GLU A 26 -13.84 -3.52 -9.62
C GLU A 26 -13.30 -4.37 -8.48
N GLU A 27 -12.47 -5.35 -8.81
CA GLU A 27 -11.82 -6.21 -7.81
C GLU A 27 -10.47 -5.60 -7.41
N ARG A 28 -10.23 -5.52 -6.11
CA ARG A 28 -8.99 -4.98 -5.52
C ARG A 28 -8.27 -6.08 -4.74
N SER A 29 -6.99 -6.27 -5.04
CA SER A 29 -6.13 -7.17 -4.28
C SER A 29 -5.88 -6.63 -2.87
N LEU A 30 -5.66 -7.54 -1.93
CA LEU A 30 -5.24 -7.24 -0.57
C LEU A 30 -3.91 -7.94 -0.28
N LEU A 31 -3.16 -7.38 0.65
CA LEU A 31 -2.03 -8.05 1.29
C LEU A 31 -2.55 -8.89 2.44
N GLU A 32 -1.91 -10.03 2.64
CA GLU A 32 -2.01 -10.87 3.83
C GLU A 32 -0.64 -10.95 4.47
N ILE A 33 -0.61 -10.79 5.79
CA ILE A 33 0.57 -10.94 6.62
C ILE A 33 0.30 -12.00 7.70
N ALA A 34 1.27 -12.87 7.94
CA ALA A 34 1.25 -13.78 9.06
C ALA A 34 2.07 -13.19 10.21
N VAL A 35 1.40 -12.55 11.17
CA VAL A 35 1.99 -12.16 12.47
C VAL A 35 1.10 -12.74 13.55
N ASP A 36 1.48 -13.90 14.09
CA ASP A 36 0.69 -14.75 14.98
C ASP A 36 -0.60 -15.30 14.33
N GLU A 37 -1.50 -14.44 13.87
CA GLU A 37 -2.70 -14.76 13.08
C GLU A 37 -2.68 -14.04 11.71
N PRO A 38 -3.37 -14.59 10.69
CA PRO A 38 -3.48 -13.95 9.37
C PRO A 38 -4.22 -12.62 9.48
N ASN A 39 -3.50 -11.53 9.22
CA ASN A 39 -4.06 -10.19 9.14
C ASN A 39 -3.98 -9.67 7.71
N ARG A 40 -4.83 -8.72 7.36
CA ARG A 40 -5.01 -8.29 5.96
C ARG A 40 -5.05 -6.78 5.85
N ALA A 41 -4.51 -6.27 4.75
CA ALA A 41 -4.46 -4.85 4.46
C ALA A 41 -4.87 -4.59 3.00
N LEU A 42 -5.75 -3.61 2.80
CA LEU A 42 -6.16 -3.16 1.48
C LEU A 42 -5.10 -2.27 0.85
N ASN A 43 -4.49 -1.37 1.61
CA ASN A 43 -3.52 -0.41 1.09
C ASN A 43 -2.10 -0.93 1.29
N GLU A 44 -1.66 -1.06 2.55
CA GLU A 44 -0.27 -1.39 2.83
C GLU A 44 -0.04 -2.14 4.13
N VAL A 45 1.08 -2.86 4.13
CA VAL A 45 1.81 -3.28 5.33
C VAL A 45 3.04 -2.39 5.47
N ALA A 46 3.18 -1.68 6.58
CA ALA A 46 4.36 -0.88 6.87
C ALA A 46 5.12 -1.44 8.08
N ILE A 47 6.41 -1.69 7.89
CA ILE A 47 7.36 -1.98 8.96
C ILE A 47 8.00 -0.67 9.39
N LEU A 48 7.91 -0.30 10.66
CA LEU A 48 8.34 0.99 11.18
C LEU A 48 9.20 0.81 12.43
N LYS A 49 10.19 1.68 12.61
CA LYS A 49 10.90 1.77 13.90
C LYS A 49 9.92 2.14 15.01
N GLN A 50 10.06 1.51 16.19
CA GLN A 50 9.27 1.87 17.37
C GLN A 50 9.89 3.06 18.11
N ASP A 51 11.23 3.08 18.22
CA ASP A 51 11.97 4.16 18.86
C ASP A 51 12.42 5.18 17.81
N THR A 52 12.45 6.45 18.19
CA THR A 52 12.86 7.56 17.32
C THR A 52 14.37 7.56 17.04
N ALA A 53 15.17 7.01 17.95
CA ALA A 53 16.63 7.10 17.91
C ALA A 53 17.35 6.02 17.06
N SER A 54 16.70 4.87 16.81
CA SER A 54 17.35 3.72 16.18
C SER A 54 16.69 3.33 14.85
N MET A 55 17.49 3.28 13.78
CA MET A 55 17.06 2.72 12.50
C MET A 55 16.84 1.21 12.58
N LEU A 56 16.02 0.69 11.67
CA LEU A 56 15.90 -0.74 11.43
C LEU A 56 16.91 -1.19 10.37
N THR A 57 17.38 -2.43 10.50
CA THR A 57 17.93 -3.18 9.37
C THR A 57 16.89 -4.23 8.96
N ILE A 58 16.33 -4.09 7.76
CA ILE A 58 15.26 -4.95 7.24
C ILE A 58 15.84 -5.79 6.11
N HIS A 59 16.11 -7.06 6.38
CA HIS A 59 16.53 -8.01 5.36
C HIS A 59 15.31 -8.47 4.57
N THR A 60 15.29 -8.15 3.28
CA THR A 60 14.16 -8.42 2.40
C THR A 60 14.50 -9.53 1.42
N TYR A 61 13.59 -10.49 1.31
CA TYR A 61 13.66 -11.60 0.36
C TYR A 61 12.38 -11.64 -0.46
N ILE A 62 12.50 -11.89 -1.76
CA ILE A 62 11.38 -12.07 -2.67
C ILE A 62 11.45 -13.50 -3.18
N ASN A 63 10.42 -14.31 -2.96
CA ASN A 63 10.38 -15.71 -3.37
C ASN A 63 11.58 -16.54 -2.84
N ASN A 64 12.06 -16.20 -1.65
CA ASN A 64 13.29 -16.72 -0.99
C ASN A 64 14.63 -16.21 -1.55
N ASP A 65 14.63 -15.42 -2.62
CA ASP A 65 15.84 -14.78 -3.12
C ASP A 65 16.14 -13.52 -2.31
N PHE A 66 17.37 -13.40 -1.82
CA PHE A 66 17.79 -12.20 -1.09
C PHE A 66 17.86 -11.00 -2.03
N LEU A 67 17.09 -9.95 -1.71
CA LEU A 67 17.10 -8.70 -2.46
C LEU A 67 18.17 -7.75 -1.91
N THR A 68 17.98 -7.31 -0.66
CA THR A 68 18.85 -6.34 0.01
C THR A 68 18.53 -6.25 1.51
N SER A 69 19.37 -5.52 2.23
CA SER A 69 19.13 -5.10 3.61
C SER A 69 18.87 -3.60 3.64
N TYR A 70 17.63 -3.19 3.91
CA TYR A 70 17.30 -1.77 4.04
C TYR A 70 17.70 -1.27 5.42
N GLN A 71 18.63 -0.31 5.46
CA GLN A 71 18.88 0.52 6.65
C GLN A 71 18.03 1.78 6.53
N ALA A 72 16.93 1.81 7.27
CA ALA A 72 15.84 2.76 7.04
C ALA A 72 15.01 2.99 8.31
N ASP A 73 14.17 4.02 8.29
CA ASP A 73 13.14 4.22 9.31
C ASP A 73 12.01 3.19 9.18
N GLY A 74 11.90 2.56 8.01
CA GLY A 74 10.92 1.52 7.75
C GLY A 74 10.88 1.07 6.29
N LEU A 75 9.92 0.20 5.99
CA LEU A 75 9.63 -0.30 4.65
C LEU A 75 8.11 -0.44 4.49
N VAL A 76 7.57 0.11 3.41
CA VAL A 76 6.16 -0.05 3.04
C VAL A 76 6.06 -1.10 1.93
N VAL A 77 5.21 -2.09 2.11
CA VAL A 77 4.75 -3.00 1.04
C VAL A 77 3.30 -2.64 0.75
N ALA A 78 3.00 -2.15 -0.44
CA ALA A 78 1.66 -1.67 -0.80
C ALA A 78 1.07 -2.40 -2.00
N THR A 79 -0.25 -2.53 -1.98
CA THR A 79 -1.07 -2.92 -3.15
C THR A 79 -1.10 -1.78 -4.18
N PRO A 80 -1.66 -2.02 -5.38
CA PRO A 80 -1.91 -0.93 -6.31
C PRO A 80 -2.87 0.13 -5.74
N THR A 81 -3.84 -0.27 -4.93
CA THR A 81 -4.72 0.66 -4.21
C THR A 81 -3.93 1.53 -3.24
N GLY A 82 -3.05 0.93 -2.44
CA GLY A 82 -2.18 1.63 -1.47
C GLY A 82 -1.03 2.42 -2.09
N SER A 83 -0.77 2.27 -3.40
CA SER A 83 0.24 3.06 -4.12
C SER A 83 -0.02 4.57 -4.07
N THR A 84 -1.27 4.98 -3.82
CA THR A 84 -1.69 6.38 -3.68
C THR A 84 -1.81 6.84 -2.22
N ALA A 85 -1.50 5.96 -1.26
CA ALA A 85 -1.53 6.22 0.18
C ALA A 85 -0.12 6.44 0.73
N TYR A 86 0.30 5.69 1.75
CA TYR A 86 1.59 5.95 2.40
C TYR A 86 2.78 5.73 1.45
N SER A 87 2.68 4.75 0.54
CA SER A 87 3.70 4.49 -0.48
C SER A 87 4.01 5.73 -1.33
N LEU A 88 2.99 6.50 -1.74
CA LEU A 88 3.17 7.74 -2.50
C LEU A 88 3.98 8.78 -1.71
N SER A 89 3.66 8.95 -0.43
CA SER A 89 4.31 9.92 0.45
C SER A 89 5.80 9.64 0.65
N VAL A 90 6.23 8.38 0.53
CA VAL A 90 7.64 7.97 0.66
C VAL A 90 8.32 7.78 -0.71
N GLY A 91 7.72 8.29 -1.78
CA GLY A 91 8.31 8.32 -3.13
C GLY A 91 8.04 7.07 -3.98
N GLY A 92 7.11 6.22 -3.55
CA GLY A 92 6.63 5.10 -4.35
C GLY A 92 5.87 5.55 -5.61
N PRO A 93 5.92 4.77 -6.70
CA PRO A 93 5.15 5.04 -7.92
C PRO A 93 3.65 4.86 -7.70
N ILE A 94 2.85 5.59 -8.47
CA ILE A 94 1.40 5.39 -8.59
C ILE A 94 1.14 4.20 -9.51
N LEU A 95 0.33 3.25 -9.04
CA LEU A 95 -0.08 2.06 -9.78
C LEU A 95 -1.56 2.14 -10.12
N VAL A 96 -1.94 1.63 -11.29
CA VAL A 96 -3.36 1.48 -11.64
C VAL A 96 -3.97 0.37 -10.77
N PRO A 97 -5.17 0.53 -10.20
CA PRO A 97 -5.73 -0.41 -9.23
C PRO A 97 -5.80 -1.89 -9.66
N SER A 98 -5.98 -2.15 -10.94
CA SER A 98 -6.07 -3.50 -11.52
C SER A 98 -4.72 -4.14 -11.85
N SER A 99 -3.59 -3.43 -11.62
CA SER A 99 -2.26 -3.95 -11.90
C SER A 99 -1.91 -5.12 -10.97
N PRO A 100 -1.54 -6.31 -11.48
CA PRO A 100 -1.18 -7.46 -10.65
C PRO A 100 0.23 -7.31 -10.08
N SER A 101 0.41 -6.33 -9.19
CA SER A 101 1.71 -5.92 -8.67
C SER A 101 1.65 -5.41 -7.24
N PHE A 102 2.74 -5.61 -6.50
CA PHE A 102 3.02 -4.92 -5.25
C PHE A 102 4.19 -3.97 -5.40
N VAL A 103 4.26 -2.97 -4.54
CA VAL A 103 5.39 -2.03 -4.48
C VAL A 103 6.03 -2.03 -3.10
N LEU A 104 7.35 -2.15 -3.07
CA LEU A 104 8.18 -2.01 -1.88
C LEU A 104 8.81 -0.62 -1.90
N SER A 105 8.46 0.23 -0.93
CA SER A 105 8.93 1.62 -0.83
C SER A 105 9.64 1.84 0.51
N PRO A 106 10.97 2.02 0.54
CA PRO A 106 11.71 2.25 1.78
C PRO A 106 11.45 3.65 2.35
N ILE A 107 11.39 3.77 3.67
CA ILE A 107 11.13 5.02 4.38
C ILE A 107 12.45 5.61 4.86
N ALA A 108 12.82 6.79 4.33
CA ALA A 108 14.08 7.47 4.64
C ALA A 108 15.31 6.51 4.65
N PRO A 109 15.59 5.79 3.54
CA PRO A 109 16.72 4.88 3.49
C PRO A 109 18.04 5.63 3.59
N HIS A 110 18.97 5.10 4.39
CA HIS A 110 20.31 5.67 4.53
C HIS A 110 21.26 5.31 3.39
N ASN A 111 20.86 4.38 2.52
CA ASN A 111 21.56 4.09 1.27
C ASN A 111 21.00 4.95 0.11
N LEU A 112 21.86 5.75 -0.51
CA LEU A 112 21.54 6.63 -1.65
C LEU A 112 21.04 5.90 -2.89
N THR A 113 21.32 4.60 -3.03
CA THR A 113 20.92 3.80 -4.21
C THR A 113 19.60 3.06 -4.03
N SER A 114 18.99 3.10 -2.84
CA SER A 114 17.69 2.47 -2.60
C SER A 114 16.59 3.14 -3.44
N ARG A 115 15.79 2.34 -4.12
CA ARG A 115 14.65 2.80 -4.94
C ARG A 115 13.42 1.94 -4.62
N PRO A 116 12.21 2.47 -4.81
CA PRO A 116 11.02 1.64 -4.81
C PRO A 116 11.13 0.53 -5.85
N LEU A 117 10.66 -0.66 -5.50
CA LEU A 117 10.68 -1.84 -6.37
C LEU A 117 9.25 -2.35 -6.57
N ILE A 118 8.85 -2.50 -7.83
CA ILE A 118 7.59 -3.16 -8.19
C ILE A 118 7.88 -4.64 -8.42
N VAL A 119 7.04 -5.50 -7.84
CA VAL A 119 7.08 -6.96 -8.02
C VAL A 119 5.70 -7.47 -8.44
N GLN A 120 5.65 -8.69 -8.96
CA GLN A 120 4.37 -9.36 -9.25
C GLN A 120 3.59 -9.60 -7.95
N ASP A 121 2.26 -9.56 -8.02
CA ASP A 121 1.42 -9.73 -6.84
C ASP A 121 1.32 -11.19 -6.35
N ASP A 122 1.86 -12.17 -7.07
CA ASP A 122 2.02 -13.54 -6.58
C ASP A 122 3.31 -13.74 -5.76
N ALA A 123 4.15 -12.71 -5.65
CA ALA A 123 5.39 -12.76 -4.91
C ALA A 123 5.16 -12.93 -3.40
N LYS A 124 6.00 -13.75 -2.77
CA LYS A 124 6.12 -13.86 -1.32
C LYS A 124 7.28 -13.01 -0.83
N ILE A 125 6.98 -12.00 -0.01
CA ILE A 125 7.95 -11.05 0.51
C ILE A 125 8.23 -11.41 1.97
N LYS A 126 9.43 -11.91 2.25
CA LYS A 126 9.87 -12.23 3.62
C LYS A 126 10.75 -11.11 4.15
N LEU A 127 10.44 -10.65 5.36
CA LEU A 127 11.17 -9.59 6.04
C LEU A 127 11.71 -10.13 7.36
N ARG A 128 13.03 -9.97 7.57
CA ARG A 128 13.68 -10.22 8.86
C ARG A 128 14.22 -8.91 9.39
N ILE A 129 13.87 -8.59 10.64
CA ILE A 129 14.09 -7.26 11.21
C ILE A 129 15.16 -7.37 12.28
N GLU A 130 16.18 -6.52 12.19
CA GLU A 130 17.12 -6.25 13.27
C GLU A 130 16.88 -4.82 13.80
N SER A 131 16.85 -4.68 15.12
CA SER A 131 16.65 -3.41 15.82
C SER A 131 17.40 -3.41 17.14
N ARG A 132 17.95 -2.26 17.54
CA ARG A 132 18.60 -2.09 18.85
C ARG A 132 17.63 -2.23 20.03
N SER A 133 16.37 -1.88 19.83
CA SER A 133 15.32 -1.99 20.86
C SER A 133 14.74 -3.40 20.99
N ASN A 134 15.18 -4.35 20.16
CA ASN A 134 14.59 -5.69 20.01
C ASN A 134 13.10 -5.69 19.62
N SER A 135 12.59 -4.55 19.15
CA SER A 135 11.19 -4.38 18.77
C SER A 135 11.04 -3.46 17.55
N PHE A 136 9.91 -3.60 16.88
CA PHE A 136 9.48 -2.78 15.75
C PHE A 136 7.95 -2.71 15.70
N LEU A 137 7.42 -1.84 14.85
CA LEU A 137 5.98 -1.71 14.61
C LEU A 137 5.64 -2.35 13.26
N VAL A 138 4.56 -3.12 13.25
CA VAL A 138 3.86 -3.54 12.03
C VAL A 138 2.58 -2.75 11.97
N SER A 139 2.36 -2.01 10.88
CA SER A 139 1.15 -1.25 10.62
C SER A 139 0.41 -1.82 9.42
N LEU A 140 -0.90 -2.03 9.58
CA LEU A 140 -1.81 -2.50 8.54
C LEU A 140 -2.89 -1.45 8.35
N ASP A 141 -2.93 -0.83 7.18
CA ASP A 141 -3.87 0.27 6.86
C ASP A 141 -3.95 1.34 7.96
N GLY A 142 -2.80 1.64 8.60
CA GLY A 142 -2.68 2.64 9.67
C GLY A 142 -2.89 2.13 11.10
N GLN A 143 -3.35 0.88 11.28
CA GLN A 143 -3.45 0.25 12.60
C GLN A 143 -2.14 -0.48 12.94
N SER A 144 -1.48 -0.06 14.02
CA SER A 144 -0.15 -0.55 14.37
C SER A 144 -0.14 -1.46 15.60
N GLN A 145 0.70 -2.50 15.55
CA GLN A 145 1.03 -3.35 16.70
C GLN A 145 2.55 -3.45 16.87
N VAL A 146 3.00 -3.58 18.12
CA VAL A 146 4.41 -3.79 18.46
C VAL A 146 4.75 -5.28 18.28
N CYS A 147 5.83 -5.55 17.57
CA CYS A 147 6.37 -6.90 17.34
C CYS A 147 7.80 -7.00 17.85
N HIS A 148 8.22 -8.21 18.22
CA HIS A 148 9.60 -8.49 18.60
C HIS A 148 10.44 -8.83 17.36
N VAL A 149 11.74 -8.49 17.33
CA VAL A 149 12.65 -8.78 16.19
C VAL A 149 12.78 -10.27 15.81
N ARG A 150 12.27 -11.18 16.65
CA ARG A 150 12.26 -12.63 16.39
C ARG A 150 11.02 -13.08 15.60
N THR A 151 10.03 -12.21 15.45
CA THR A 151 8.83 -12.46 14.68
C THR A 151 9.21 -12.52 13.19
N GLU A 152 8.90 -13.64 12.54
CA GLU A 152 9.03 -13.75 11.09
C GLU A 152 7.88 -13.03 10.42
N ILE A 153 8.18 -12.19 9.44
CA ILE A 153 7.19 -11.45 8.68
C ILE A 153 7.19 -11.98 7.25
N GLU A 154 6.06 -12.53 6.81
CA GLU A 154 5.81 -12.87 5.41
C GLU A 154 4.58 -12.10 4.94
N VAL A 155 4.76 -11.32 3.86
CA VAL A 155 3.71 -10.57 3.18
C VAL A 155 3.48 -11.21 1.81
N LYS A 156 2.22 -11.47 1.48
CA LYS A 156 1.80 -12.08 0.20
C LYS A 156 0.41 -11.55 -0.18
N LYS A 157 -0.09 -11.93 -1.35
CA LYS A 157 -1.50 -11.69 -1.72
C LYS A 157 -2.45 -12.51 -0.85
N ALA A 158 -3.55 -11.88 -0.44
CA ALA A 158 -4.66 -12.56 0.20
C ALA A 158 -5.37 -13.51 -0.78
N ASP A 159 -6.06 -14.51 -0.24
CA ASP A 159 -6.81 -15.52 -1.00
C ASP A 159 -8.17 -15.03 -1.54
N TYR A 160 -8.54 -13.79 -1.26
CA TYR A 160 -9.72 -13.14 -1.82
C TYR A 160 -9.41 -11.70 -2.25
N MET A 161 -10.33 -11.14 -3.03
CA MET A 161 -10.30 -9.75 -3.48
C MET A 161 -11.49 -8.98 -2.91
N LEU A 162 -11.28 -7.71 -2.60
CA LEU A 162 -12.36 -6.80 -2.23
C LEU A 162 -13.11 -6.37 -3.49
N LYS A 163 -14.43 -6.49 -3.48
CA LYS A 163 -15.29 -5.98 -4.54
C LYS A 163 -15.70 -4.55 -4.21
N VAL A 164 -15.34 -3.62 -5.08
CA VAL A 164 -15.68 -2.20 -4.94
C VAL A 164 -16.70 -1.85 -6.00
N VAL A 165 -17.80 -1.22 -5.58
CA VAL A 165 -18.80 -0.66 -6.49
C VAL A 165 -18.30 0.69 -7.00
N LYS A 166 -18.34 0.85 -8.32
CA LYS A 166 -17.88 2.05 -9.03
C LYS A 166 -19.00 2.61 -9.89
N ARG A 167 -19.11 3.94 -9.97
CA ARG A 167 -20.05 4.57 -10.90
C ARG A 167 -19.59 4.34 -12.33
N LYS A 168 -20.53 4.08 -13.23
CA LYS A 168 -20.22 3.96 -14.67
C LYS A 168 -19.63 5.26 -15.19
N GLY A 169 -18.61 5.15 -16.04
CA GLY A 169 -17.96 6.30 -16.67
C GLY A 169 -16.95 7.04 -15.79
N HIS A 170 -16.88 6.76 -14.48
CA HIS A 170 -15.82 7.28 -13.62
C HIS A 170 -14.55 6.47 -13.79
N THR A 171 -13.43 7.12 -14.07
CA THR A 171 -12.14 6.48 -14.31
C THR A 171 -11.14 6.79 -13.20
N PHE A 172 -10.21 5.86 -12.94
CA PHE A 172 -9.12 6.11 -11.99
C PHE A 172 -8.29 7.36 -12.36
N TYR A 173 -8.16 7.65 -13.66
CA TYR A 173 -7.42 8.81 -14.14
C TYR A 173 -8.12 10.15 -13.85
N GLU A 174 -9.46 10.18 -13.86
CA GLU A 174 -10.22 11.35 -13.39
C GLU A 174 -9.97 11.58 -11.91
N THR A 175 -10.09 10.53 -11.10
CA THR A 175 -9.77 10.60 -9.66
C THR A 175 -8.34 11.11 -9.43
N LEU A 176 -7.36 10.62 -10.20
CA LEU A 176 -5.97 11.11 -10.11
C LEU A 176 -5.86 12.60 -10.42
N ARG A 177 -6.46 13.07 -11.53
CA ARG A 177 -6.43 14.49 -11.91
C ARG A 177 -7.07 15.36 -10.85
N ASP A 178 -8.23 14.96 -10.34
CA ASP A 178 -8.98 15.74 -9.35
C ASP A 178 -8.29 15.78 -8.00
N LYS A 179 -7.71 14.65 -7.54
CA LYS A 179 -7.11 14.55 -6.20
C LYS A 179 -5.68 15.05 -6.13
N LEU A 180 -4.90 14.91 -7.22
CA LEU A 180 -3.51 15.36 -7.27
C LEU A 180 -3.34 16.68 -8.03
N MET A 181 -4.44 17.31 -8.48
CA MET A 181 -4.43 18.48 -9.36
C MET A 181 -3.53 18.26 -10.58
N TRP A 182 -3.51 17.02 -11.08
CA TRP A 182 -2.50 16.57 -12.02
C TRP A 182 -2.69 17.26 -13.37
N GLY A 183 -1.72 18.09 -13.75
CA GLY A 183 -1.73 18.79 -15.03
C GLY A 183 -2.62 20.04 -15.06
N VAL A 184 -3.07 20.53 -13.90
CA VAL A 184 -3.79 21.81 -13.81
C VAL A 184 -2.83 22.95 -14.15
N ASP A 185 -3.13 23.67 -15.23
CA ASP A 185 -2.39 24.86 -15.62
C ASP A 185 -2.80 26.06 -14.74
N VAL A 186 -1.95 26.37 -13.77
CA VAL A 186 -2.16 27.47 -12.80
C VAL A 186 -2.20 28.84 -13.49
N ARG A 187 -1.76 28.96 -14.76
CA ARG A 187 -1.78 30.20 -15.53
C ARG A 187 -3.14 30.56 -16.14
N ARG A 188 -4.12 29.66 -16.05
CA ARG A 188 -5.49 29.86 -16.57
C ARG A 188 -6.52 30.25 -15.50
N LYS A 189 -6.09 30.77 -14.35
CA LYS A 189 -6.97 31.38 -13.36
C LYS A 189 -7.08 32.89 -13.54
#